data_AF-R8N6H6-F1
#
_entry.id   AF-R8N6H6-F1
#
_cell.length_a   1.000
_cell.length_b   1.000
_cell.length_c   1.000
_cell.angle_alpha   90.00
_cell.angle_beta   90.00
_cell.angle_gamma   90.00
#
_symmetry.space_group_name_H-M   'P 1'
#
loop_
_entity.id
_entity.type
_entity.pdbx_description
1 polymer ?
#
loop_
_entity_poly.entity_id
_entity_poly.type
_entity_poly.pdbx_seq_one_letter_code
_entity_poly.pdbx_strand_id
1 'polypeptide(L)'
;MFIKPINLAIRFFLELCALASLCYWGFQFWESVYVKFIFGIGSPLLFATIWGIFIAPKASLKLPEPYRFMLEIILFGVTSVALYVVDQITLAIILGMVFVINRTLIIIWKQ
;
A
#
# COMPACT_ATOMS: atom_id res chain seq x y z
N MET A 1 -7.18 23.60 -12.25
CA MET A 1 -8.01 22.37 -12.17
C MET A 1 -7.49 21.51 -11.01
N PHE A 2 -8.15 21.55 -9.85
CA PHE A 2 -7.64 21.03 -8.56
C PHE A 2 -7.57 19.49 -8.45
N ILE A 3 -7.86 18.76 -9.53
CA ILE A 3 -8.08 17.30 -9.49
C ILE A 3 -6.77 16.51 -9.37
N LYS A 4 -5.69 16.99 -10.02
CA LYS A 4 -4.36 16.37 -9.95
C LYS A 4 -3.78 16.30 -8.53
N PRO A 5 -3.73 17.39 -7.74
CA PRO A 5 -3.23 17.33 -6.36
C PRO A 5 -4.13 16.50 -5.44
N ILE A 6 -5.45 16.47 -5.68
CA ILE A 6 -6.36 15.58 -4.93
C ILE A 6 -6.00 14.11 -5.18
N ASN A 7 -5.71 13.71 -6.42
CA ASN A 7 -5.29 12.34 -6.72
C ASN A 7 -3.97 11.96 -6.04
N LEU A 8 -3.03 12.90 -5.93
CA LEU A 8 -1.78 12.69 -5.17
C LEU A 8 -2.04 12.61 -3.65
N ALA A 9 -2.97 13.39 -3.12
CA ALA A 9 -3.39 13.26 -1.73
C ALA A 9 -4.02 11.88 -1.46
N ILE A 10 -4.93 11.42 -2.33
CA ILE A 10 -5.51 10.07 -2.26
C ILE A 10 -4.40 9.01 -2.30
N ARG A 11 -3.38 9.20 -3.15
CA ARG A 11 -2.24 8.29 -3.23
C ARG A 11 -1.50 8.18 -1.89
N PHE A 12 -1.28 9.31 -1.23
CA PHE A 12 -0.65 9.34 0.09
C PHE A 12 -1.54 8.70 1.16
N PHE A 13 -2.84 8.95 1.15
CA PHE A 13 -3.78 8.27 2.06
C PHE A 13 -3.80 6.75 1.84
N LEU A 14 -3.75 6.28 0.60
CA LEU A 14 -3.63 4.86 0.28
C LEU A 14 -2.37 4.24 0.89
N GLU A 15 -1.23 4.93 0.83
CA GLU A 15 0.02 4.51 1.47
C GLU A 15 -0.16 4.36 2.99
N LEU A 16 -0.76 5.35 3.64
CA LEU A 16 -1.04 5.31 5.09
C LEU A 16 -2.00 4.17 5.45
N CYS A 17 -3.07 3.99 4.68
CA CYS A 17 -4.01 2.89 4.87
C CYS A 17 -3.31 1.55 4.70
N ALA A 18 -2.37 1.43 3.77
CA ALA A 18 -1.64 0.19 3.57
C ALA A 18 -0.73 -0.15 4.75
N LEU A 19 0.00 0.84 5.27
CA LEU A 19 0.81 0.68 6.48
C LEU A 19 -0.06 0.28 7.69
N ALA A 20 -1.19 0.96 7.90
CA ALA A 20 -2.12 0.66 8.98
C ALA A 20 -2.70 -0.76 8.86
N SER A 21 -3.03 -1.18 7.64
CA SER A 21 -3.59 -2.50 7.34
C SER A 21 -2.59 -3.63 7.63
N LEU A 22 -1.34 -3.46 7.21
CA LEU A 22 -0.28 -4.44 7.48
C LEU A 22 0.05 -4.53 8.97
N CYS A 23 0.12 -3.38 9.64
CA CYS A 23 0.27 -3.31 11.09
C CYS A 23 -0.85 -4.06 11.81
N TYR A 24 -2.11 -3.74 11.46
CA TYR A 24 -3.29 -4.37 12.03
C TYR A 24 -3.31 -5.89 11.82
N TRP A 25 -3.05 -6.35 10.58
CA TRP A 25 -2.93 -7.77 10.27
C TRP A 25 -1.86 -8.44 11.14
N GLY A 26 -0.67 -7.85 11.23
CA GLY A 26 0.44 -8.41 11.99
C GLY A 26 0.18 -8.55 13.49
N PHE A 27 -0.67 -7.71 14.09
CA PHE A 27 -1.06 -7.84 15.50
C PHE A 27 -2.28 -8.72 15.75
N GLN A 28 -3.15 -8.90 14.76
CA GLN A 28 -4.39 -9.66 14.91
C GLN A 28 -4.27 -11.13 14.51
N PHE A 29 -3.51 -11.44 13.46
CA PHE A 29 -3.52 -12.78 12.86
C PHE A 29 -2.76 -13.83 13.69
N TRP A 30 -1.72 -13.42 14.42
CA TRP A 30 -0.83 -14.34 15.12
C TRP A 30 -1.19 -14.46 16.60
N GLU A 31 -1.10 -15.64 17.21
CA GLU A 31 -1.38 -15.78 18.65
C GLU A 31 -0.17 -15.41 19.53
N SER A 32 1.05 -15.79 19.09
CA SER A 32 2.28 -15.56 19.84
C SER A 32 2.66 -14.08 19.88
N VAL A 33 2.89 -13.55 21.08
CA VAL A 33 3.28 -12.16 21.31
C VAL A 33 4.54 -11.77 20.53
N TYR A 34 5.55 -12.64 20.50
CA TYR A 34 6.79 -12.36 19.76
C TYR A 34 6.52 -12.24 18.26
N VAL A 35 5.69 -13.13 17.70
CA VAL A 35 5.35 -13.13 16.27
C VAL A 35 4.52 -11.90 15.92
N LYS A 36 3.60 -11.47 16.81
CA LYS A 36 2.84 -10.23 16.65
C LYS A 36 3.73 -9.00 16.49
N PHE A 37 4.76 -8.85 17.33
CA PHE A 37 5.67 -7.71 17.19
C PHE A 37 6.48 -7.77 15.90
N ILE A 38 6.97 -8.96 15.53
CA ILE A 38 7.75 -9.15 14.31
C ILE A 38 6.92 -8.78 13.08
N PHE A 39 5.70 -9.30 12.94
CA PHE A 39 4.87 -9.01 11.76
C PHE A 39 4.15 -7.67 11.85
N GLY A 40 3.67 -7.28 13.03
CA GLY A 40 2.97 -6.01 13.24
C GLY A 40 3.85 -4.79 12.99
N ILE A 41 5.15 -4.87 13.29
CA ILE A 41 6.11 -3.80 12.99
C ILE A 41 6.86 -4.09 11.69
N GLY A 42 7.33 -5.33 11.50
CA GLY A 42 8.14 -5.69 10.34
C GLY A 42 7.42 -5.55 9.01
N SER A 43 6.14 -5.90 8.92
CA SER A 43 5.40 -5.78 7.67
C SER A 43 5.19 -4.32 7.20
N PRO A 44 4.73 -3.35 8.04
CA PRO A 44 4.67 -1.96 7.61
C PRO A 44 6.07 -1.37 7.37
N LEU A 45 7.10 -1.79 8.13
CA LEU A 45 8.47 -1.31 7.88
C LEU A 45 8.99 -1.76 6.51
N LEU A 46 8.77 -3.03 6.15
CA LEU A 46 9.13 -3.57 4.84
C LEU A 46 8.37 -2.86 3.72
N PHE A 47 7.07 -2.62 3.89
CA PHE A 47 6.30 -1.84 2.93
C PHE A 47 6.88 -0.42 2.77
N ALA A 48 7.09 0.31 3.87
CA ALA A 48 7.58 1.69 3.85
C ALA A 48 8.97 1.80 3.21
N THR A 49 9.86 0.84 3.48
CA THR A 49 11.21 0.80 2.89
C THR A 49 11.16 0.54 1.40
N ILE A 50 10.45 -0.50 0.94
CA ILE A 50 10.29 -0.81 -0.49
C ILE A 50 9.64 0.37 -1.21
N TRP A 51 8.58 0.93 -0.64
CA TRP A 51 7.88 2.07 -1.22
C TRP A 51 8.78 3.31 -1.31
N GLY A 52 9.46 3.66 -0.22
CA GLY A 52 10.37 4.80 -0.15
C GLY A 52 11.55 4.70 -1.11
N ILE A 53 12.10 3.50 -1.32
CA ILE A 53 13.26 3.29 -2.18
C ILE A 53 12.88 3.30 -3.66
N PHE A 54 11.73 2.71 -4.04
CA PHE A 54 11.43 2.42 -5.44
C PHE A 54 10.24 3.19 -6.03
N ILE A 55 9.24 3.56 -5.22
CA ILE A 55 7.94 4.06 -5.70
C ILE A 55 7.73 5.54 -5.35
N ALA A 56 8.22 5.99 -4.20
CA ALA A 56 8.00 7.34 -3.70
C ALA A 56 8.41 8.43 -4.71
N PRO A 57 7.78 9.63 -4.68
CA PRO A 57 8.13 10.72 -5.59
C PRO A 57 9.62 11.13 -5.52
N LYS A 58 10.22 10.97 -4.34
CA LYS A 58 11.64 11.22 -4.04
C LYS A 58 12.45 9.92 -3.86
N ALA A 59 11.98 8.81 -4.44
CA ALA A 59 12.66 7.52 -4.40
C ALA A 59 14.11 7.62 -4.89
N SER A 60 15.02 6.99 -4.14
CA SER A 60 16.44 6.94 -4.47
C SER A 60 16.70 6.11 -5.73
N LEU A 61 15.95 5.02 -5.90
CA LEU A 61 16.07 4.09 -7.03
C LEU A 61 14.73 4.00 -7.75
N LYS A 62 14.35 5.06 -8.48
CA LYS A 62 13.11 5.06 -9.26
C LYS A 62 13.12 3.93 -10.28
N LEU A 63 12.21 2.99 -10.12
CA LEU A 63 12.01 1.94 -11.11
C LEU A 63 11.35 2.52 -12.37
N PRO A 64 11.82 2.15 -13.58
CA PRO A 64 11.10 2.47 -14.79
C PRO A 64 9.78 1.71 -14.84
N GLU A 65 8.79 2.26 -15.55
CA GLU A 65 7.62 1.49 -15.97
C GLU A 65 8.08 0.39 -16.94
N PRO A 66 7.56 -0.85 -16.86
CA PRO A 66 6.40 -1.30 -16.08
C PRO A 66 6.72 -1.86 -14.68
N TYR A 67 7.99 -1.95 -14.29
CA TYR A 67 8.40 -2.59 -13.04
C TYR A 67 7.85 -1.88 -11.80
N ARG A 68 7.79 -0.54 -11.83
CA ARG A 68 7.15 0.24 -10.77
C ARG A 68 5.68 -0.17 -10.56
N PHE A 69 4.92 -0.31 -11.65
CA PHE A 69 3.53 -0.76 -11.59
C PHE A 69 3.37 -2.16 -11.00
N MET A 70 4.23 -3.10 -11.40
CA MET A 70 4.19 -4.46 -10.86
C MET A 70 4.43 -4.46 -9.35
N LEU A 71 5.39 -3.67 -8.87
CA LEU A 71 5.70 -3.55 -7.45
C LEU A 71 4.54 -2.93 -6.67
N GLU A 72 3.89 -1.91 -7.22
CA GLU A 72 2.69 -1.30 -6.62
C GLU A 72 1.55 -2.30 -6.48
N ILE A 73 1.26 -3.09 -7.53
CA ILE A 73 0.24 -4.15 -7.48
C ILE A 73 0.59 -5.17 -6.40
N ILE A 74 1.85 -5.60 -6.32
CA ILE A 74 2.28 -6.57 -5.32
C ILE A 74 2.06 -6.01 -3.92
N LEU A 75 2.53 -4.78 -3.65
CA LEU A 75 2.41 -4.15 -2.33
C LEU A 75 0.96 -3.94 -1.90
N PHE A 76 0.11 -3.36 -2.75
CA PHE A 76 -1.31 -3.15 -2.43
C PHE A 76 -2.12 -4.45 -2.45
N GLY A 77 -1.73 -5.42 -3.28
CA GLY A 77 -2.33 -6.75 -3.31
C GLY A 77 -2.08 -7.48 -2.00
N VAL A 78 -0.82 -7.55 -1.55
CA VAL A 78 -0.45 -8.13 -0.24
C VAL A 78 -1.19 -7.44 0.89
N THR A 79 -1.25 -6.11 0.87
CA THR A 79 -1.98 -5.33 1.88
C THR A 79 -3.48 -5.64 1.89
N SER A 80 -4.11 -5.76 0.72
CA SER A 80 -5.54 -6.10 0.60
C SER A 80 -5.81 -7.52 1.10
N VAL A 81 -4.94 -8.47 0.76
CA VAL A 81 -5.01 -9.86 1.25
C VAL A 81 -4.83 -9.89 2.77
N ALA A 82 -3.92 -9.09 3.32
CA ALA A 82 -3.71 -9.00 4.76
C ALA A 82 -5.00 -8.59 5.49
N LEU A 83 -5.75 -7.61 4.98
CA LEU A 83 -7.06 -7.24 5.53
C LEU A 83 -8.10 -8.35 5.39
N TYR A 84 -8.16 -9.00 4.22
CA TYR A 84 -9.09 -10.09 3.97
C TYR A 84 -8.91 -11.25 4.97
N VAL A 85 -7.65 -11.60 5.28
CA VAL A 85 -7.29 -12.70 6.17
C VAL A 85 -7.65 -12.44 7.64
N VAL A 86 -7.86 -11.18 8.04
CA VAL A 86 -8.37 -10.80 9.38
C VAL A 86 -9.83 -10.36 9.34
N ASP A 87 -10.60 -10.92 8.40
CA ASP A 87 -12.05 -10.73 8.20
C ASP A 87 -12.49 -9.28 7.90
N GLN A 88 -11.56 -8.40 7.49
CA GLN A 88 -11.85 -7.02 7.10
C GLN A 88 -12.12 -6.90 5.59
N ILE A 89 -13.06 -7.71 5.09
CA ILE A 89 -13.35 -7.86 3.65
C ILE A 89 -13.74 -6.52 3.00
N THR A 90 -14.62 -5.75 3.66
CA THR A 90 -15.07 -4.46 3.14
C THR A 90 -13.90 -3.49 2.96
N LEU A 91 -12.99 -3.43 3.93
CA LEU A 91 -11.80 -2.57 3.84
C LEU A 91 -10.82 -3.06 2.77
N ALA A 92 -10.64 -4.38 2.64
CA ALA A 92 -9.80 -4.96 1.59
C ALA A 92 -10.29 -4.57 0.18
N ILE A 93 -11.60 -4.66 -0.05
CA ILE A 93 -12.22 -4.30 -1.32
C ILE A 93 -12.09 -2.79 -1.59
N ILE A 94 -12.38 -1.95 -0.60
CA ILE A 94 -12.27 -0.49 -0.73
C ILE A 94 -10.83 -0.10 -1.07
N LEU A 95 -9.85 -0.62 -0.33
CA LEU A 95 -8.42 -0.33 -0.55
C LEU A 95 -8.01 -0.70 -1.99
N GLY A 96 -8.37 -1.92 -2.43
CA GLY A 96 -8.08 -2.40 -3.77
C GLY A 96 -8.73 -1.55 -4.87
N MET A 97 -10.02 -1.21 -4.73
CA MET A 97 -10.73 -0.39 -5.72
C MET A 97 -10.14 1.02 -5.81
N VAL A 98 -9.91 1.68 -4.66
CA VAL A 98 -9.37 3.04 -4.64
C VAL A 98 -7.96 3.06 -5.21
N PHE A 99 -7.13 2.03 -4.96
CA PHE A 99 -5.83 1.88 -5.61
C PHE A 99 -5.94 1.79 -7.14
N VAL A 100 -6.83 0.94 -7.67
CA VAL A 100 -7.01 0.79 -9.13
C VAL A 100 -7.45 2.11 -9.78
N ILE A 101 -8.41 2.81 -9.18
CA ILE A 101 -8.89 4.10 -9.69
C ILE A 101 -7.76 5.12 -9.67
N ASN A 102 -7.10 5.29 -8.52
CA ASN A 102 -5.99 6.23 -8.36
C ASN A 102 -4.87 5.97 -9.37
N ARG A 103 -4.49 4.70 -9.55
CA ARG A 103 -3.44 4.30 -10.47
C ARG A 103 -3.80 4.56 -11.93
N THR A 104 -5.03 4.27 -12.31
CA THR A 104 -5.55 4.58 -13.65
C THR A 104 -5.45 6.08 -13.94
N LEU A 105 -5.85 6.92 -12.97
CA LEU A 105 -5.77 8.37 -13.09
C LEU A 105 -4.32 8.88 -13.20
N ILE A 106 -3.38 8.29 -12.46
CA ILE A 106 -1.94 8.61 -12.56
C ILE A 106 -1.43 8.35 -13.98
N ILE A 107 -1.80 7.21 -14.58
CA ILE A 107 -1.37 6.84 -15.95
C ILE A 107 -1.97 7.80 -16.99
N ILE A 108 -3.28 8.05 -16.92
CA ILE A 108 -3.99 8.91 -17.88
C ILE A 108 -3.48 10.36 -17.81
N TRP A 109 -3.22 10.87 -16.61
CA TRP A 109 -2.79 12.26 -16.41
C TRP A 109 -1.27 12.46 -16.39
N LYS A 110 -0.49 11.38 -16.60
CA LYS A 110 0.97 11.36 -16.57
C LYS A 110 1.54 12.00 -15.31
N GLN A 111 1.04 11.59 -14.15
CA GLN A 111 1.52 12.02 -12.82
C GLN A 111 2.64 11.11 -12.32
#